data_AF-R8QSU6-F1
#
_entry.id   AF-R8QSU6-F1
#
_cell.length_a   1.000
_cell.length_b   1.000
_cell.length_c   1.000
_cell.angle_alpha   90.00
_cell.angle_beta   90.00
_cell.angle_gamma   90.00
#
_symmetry.space_group_name_H-M   'P 1'
#
loop_
_entity.id
_entity.type
_entity.pdbx_description
1 polymer ?
#
loop_
_entity_poly.entity_id
_entity_poly.type
_entity_poly.pdbx_seq_one_letter_code
_entity_poly.pdbx_strand_id
1 'polypeptide(L)'
;MSNQHSFTITKSNNATEKAGINYLQSKDERFINPDKETRKKILEKFNIPKKYYRTFDLIYVENGEMENGQVNIDDLLDITLIELKTTQKELPNNPLGFFFGATENEFELASLLGNQYKFCFVCLHSNCPSYKILTLAELDEIIQRKRIQYQINL
;
A
#
# COMPACT_ATOMS: atom_id res chain seq x y z
N MET A 1 -26.74 -28.09 -3.07
CA MET A 1 -25.46 -28.04 -3.82
C MET A 1 -25.06 -26.57 -3.89
N SER A 2 -24.18 -26.12 -2.99
CA SER A 2 -23.76 -24.72 -2.86
C SER A 2 -22.63 -24.41 -3.85
N ASN A 3 -22.80 -23.29 -4.55
CA ASN A 3 -21.96 -22.81 -5.66
C ASN A 3 -20.49 -22.59 -5.25
N GLN A 4 -19.57 -23.18 -6.02
CA GLN A 4 -18.11 -23.09 -5.90
C GLN A 4 -17.50 -21.77 -6.44
N HIS A 5 -18.07 -20.60 -6.12
CA HIS A 5 -17.64 -19.34 -6.80
C HIS A 5 -17.01 -18.22 -5.95
N SER A 6 -16.69 -18.42 -4.67
CA SER A 6 -16.21 -17.31 -3.81
C SER A 6 -14.78 -17.38 -3.27
N PHE A 7 -13.92 -18.32 -3.70
CA PHE A 7 -12.56 -18.47 -3.15
C PHE A 7 -11.40 -18.05 -4.09
N THR A 8 -11.68 -17.80 -5.37
CA THR A 8 -10.62 -17.59 -6.38
C THR A 8 -10.02 -16.18 -6.36
N ILE A 9 -10.83 -15.16 -6.03
CA ILE A 9 -10.40 -13.75 -6.04
C ILE A 9 -9.41 -13.48 -4.89
N THR A 10 -9.70 -13.96 -3.69
CA THR A 10 -8.87 -13.73 -2.49
C THR A 10 -7.48 -14.37 -2.60
N LYS A 11 -7.38 -15.60 -3.13
CA LYS A 11 -6.07 -16.27 -3.30
C LYS A 11 -5.23 -15.61 -4.40
N SER A 12 -5.86 -15.17 -5.48
CA SER A 12 -5.20 -14.44 -6.58
C SER A 12 -4.71 -13.05 -6.13
N ASN A 13 -5.50 -12.34 -5.32
CA ASN A 13 -5.14 -11.03 -4.79
C ASN A 13 -3.91 -11.13 -3.87
N ASN A 14 -3.88 -12.09 -2.95
CA ASN A 14 -2.72 -12.32 -2.07
C ASN A 14 -1.44 -12.65 -2.87
N ALA A 15 -1.58 -13.38 -3.98
CA ALA A 15 -0.44 -13.67 -4.87
C ALA A 15 0.04 -12.42 -5.63
N THR A 16 -0.90 -11.59 -6.09
CA THR A 16 -0.58 -10.36 -6.83
C THR A 16 0.02 -9.29 -5.92
N GLU A 17 -0.48 -9.16 -4.70
CA GLU A 17 0.07 -8.28 -3.67
C GLU A 17 1.51 -8.67 -3.33
N LYS A 18 1.76 -9.95 -3.06
CA LYS A 18 3.12 -10.46 -2.82
C LYS A 18 4.06 -10.21 -4.00
N ALA A 19 3.58 -10.39 -5.24
CA ALA A 19 4.36 -10.08 -6.43
C ALA A 19 4.65 -8.56 -6.53
N GLY A 20 3.71 -7.71 -6.13
CA GLY A 20 3.88 -6.26 -6.03
C GLY A 20 4.97 -5.86 -5.04
N ILE A 21 4.94 -6.45 -3.84
CA ILE A 21 5.97 -6.24 -2.81
C ILE A 21 7.34 -6.65 -3.34
N ASN A 22 7.46 -7.86 -3.88
CA ASN A 22 8.73 -8.36 -4.44
C ASN A 22 9.25 -7.45 -5.57
N TYR A 23 8.35 -6.97 -6.45
CA TYR A 23 8.71 -6.04 -7.51
C TYR A 23 9.26 -4.73 -6.93
N LEU A 24 8.58 -4.12 -5.96
CA LEU A 24 9.03 -2.87 -5.33
C LEU A 24 10.38 -3.04 -4.64
N GLN A 25 10.56 -4.10 -3.86
CA GLN A 25 11.82 -4.39 -3.17
C GLN A 25 12.98 -4.67 -4.14
N SER A 26 12.69 -5.22 -5.32
CA SER A 26 13.71 -5.38 -6.39
C SER A 26 14.11 -4.06 -7.05
N LYS A 27 13.32 -2.99 -6.87
CA LYS A 27 13.57 -1.66 -7.44
C LYS A 27 14.21 -0.70 -6.43
N ASP A 28 13.81 -0.80 -5.17
CA ASP A 28 14.32 0.03 -4.08
C ASP A 28 14.24 -0.74 -2.76
N GLU A 29 15.39 -1.03 -2.15
CA GLU A 29 15.50 -1.78 -0.90
C GLU A 29 14.91 -1.03 0.30
N ARG A 30 14.65 0.27 0.16
CA ARG A 30 14.00 1.10 1.19
C ARG A 30 12.53 0.75 1.40
N PHE A 31 11.92 -0.02 0.49
CA PHE A 31 10.60 -0.62 0.72
C PHE A 31 10.72 -1.82 1.66
N ILE A 32 10.20 -1.68 2.86
CA ILE A 32 10.32 -2.70 3.90
C ILE A 32 8.93 -3.21 4.25
N ASN A 33 8.84 -4.54 4.41
CA ASN A 33 7.67 -5.18 4.97
C ASN A 33 7.80 -5.21 6.49
N PRO A 34 7.07 -4.35 7.24
CA PRO A 34 7.23 -4.26 8.67
C PRO A 34 6.58 -5.45 9.36
N ASP A 35 7.33 -6.08 10.27
CA ASP A 35 6.79 -7.13 11.12
C ASP A 35 5.79 -6.61 12.15
N LYS A 36 5.23 -7.51 12.96
CA LYS A 36 4.20 -7.18 13.94
C LYS A 36 4.68 -6.19 15.00
N GLU A 37 5.91 -6.32 15.47
CA GLU A 37 6.44 -5.44 16.51
C GLU A 37 6.81 -4.08 15.93
N THR A 38 7.37 -4.05 14.73
CA THR A 38 7.64 -2.83 13.96
C THR A 38 6.37 -2.04 13.71
N ARG A 39 5.28 -2.69 13.28
CA ARG A 39 3.97 -2.04 13.09
C ARG A 39 3.45 -1.41 14.38
N LYS A 40 3.56 -2.09 15.52
CA LYS A 40 3.14 -1.51 16.81
C LYS A 40 3.95 -0.28 17.16
N LYS A 41 5.28 -0.36 17.05
CA LYS A 41 6.18 0.77 17.29
C LYS A 41 5.80 1.95 16.41
N ILE A 42 5.59 1.73 15.10
CA ILE A 42 5.12 2.77 14.18
C ILE A 42 3.83 3.41 14.68
N LEU A 43 2.79 2.62 14.98
CA LEU A 43 1.52 3.18 15.45
C LEU A 43 1.69 4.01 16.72
N GLU A 44 2.41 3.50 17.72
CA GLU A 44 2.71 4.21 18.96
C GLU A 44 3.44 5.54 18.68
N LYS A 45 4.42 5.50 17.77
CA LYS A 45 5.28 6.64 17.45
C LYS A 45 4.56 7.75 16.68
N PHE A 46 3.68 7.38 15.75
CA PHE A 46 2.82 8.33 15.05
C PHE A 46 1.55 8.71 15.86
N ASN A 47 1.41 8.18 17.09
CA ASN A 47 0.21 8.35 17.92
C ASN A 47 -1.09 7.95 17.19
N ILE A 48 -1.03 6.88 16.40
CA ILE A 48 -2.13 6.35 15.59
C ILE A 48 -2.88 5.27 16.40
N PRO A 49 -4.22 5.32 16.45
CA PRO A 49 -5.02 4.27 17.09
C PRO A 49 -4.76 2.87 16.51
N LYS A 50 -4.82 1.84 17.38
CA LYS A 50 -4.63 0.43 17.01
C LYS A 50 -5.56 -0.07 15.89
N LYS A 51 -6.71 0.58 15.65
CA LYS A 51 -7.62 0.21 14.55
C LYS A 51 -6.95 0.30 13.17
N TYR A 52 -5.91 1.13 13.03
CA TYR A 52 -5.14 1.33 11.80
C TYR A 52 -3.97 0.34 11.63
N TYR A 53 -3.86 -0.69 12.47
CA TYR A 53 -2.75 -1.66 12.41
C TYR A 53 -2.60 -2.38 11.05
N ARG A 54 -3.69 -2.51 10.28
CA ARG A 54 -3.73 -3.19 8.98
C ARG A 54 -4.00 -2.26 7.80
N THR A 55 -3.81 -0.95 7.95
CA THR A 55 -4.21 0.03 6.91
C THR A 55 -3.03 0.55 6.08
N PHE A 56 -1.93 -0.19 6.10
CA PHE A 56 -0.77 0.00 5.25
C PHE A 56 -0.05 -1.34 5.09
N ASP A 57 0.60 -1.54 3.94
CA ASP A 57 1.27 -2.80 3.58
C ASP A 57 2.77 -2.75 3.85
N LEU A 58 3.39 -1.62 3.48
CA LEU A 58 4.83 -1.42 3.54
C LEU A 58 5.18 -0.12 4.28
N ILE A 59 6.44 0.02 4.64
CA ILE A 59 7.05 1.32 4.94
C ILE A 59 8.12 1.65 3.92
N TYR A 60 8.35 2.94 3.73
CA TYR A 60 9.45 3.48 2.95
C TYR A 60 10.31 4.37 3.85
N VAL A 61 11.63 4.16 3.83
CA VAL A 61 12.57 4.86 4.70
C VAL A 61 13.47 5.75 3.85
N GLU A 62 13.29 7.08 3.90
CA GLU A 62 13.96 8.02 3.00
C GLU A 62 15.49 8.04 3.17
N ASN A 63 15.98 8.05 4.43
CA ASN A 63 17.40 8.20 4.78
C ASN A 63 17.99 7.03 5.59
N GLY A 64 17.39 5.84 5.50
CA GLY A 64 17.82 4.71 6.32
C GLY A 64 19.18 4.16 5.89
N GLU A 65 20.24 4.46 6.65
CA GLU A 65 21.40 3.57 6.71
C GLU A 65 20.90 2.23 7.25
N MET A 66 20.84 1.24 6.37
CA MET A 66 20.55 -0.15 6.71
C MET A 66 21.74 -0.70 7.50
N GLU A 67 21.72 -0.63 8.83
CA GLU A 67 22.76 -1.25 9.65
C GLU A 67 22.41 -2.74 9.84
N ASN A 68 23.23 -3.64 9.29
CA ASN A 68 23.07 -5.09 9.41
C ASN A 68 21.70 -5.66 8.99
N GLY A 69 21.05 -5.07 7.98
CA GLY A 69 19.74 -5.55 7.52
C GLY A 69 18.56 -5.10 8.39
N GLN A 70 18.79 -4.23 9.38
CA GLN A 70 17.76 -3.68 10.26
C GLN A 70 17.65 -2.18 10.06
N VAL A 71 16.41 -1.68 10.01
CA VAL A 71 16.17 -0.24 10.01
C VAL A 71 16.11 0.24 11.45
N ASN A 72 16.93 1.24 11.77
CA ASN A 72 16.77 2.00 12.98
C ASN A 72 15.51 2.88 12.83
N ILE A 73 14.42 2.44 13.44
CA ILE A 73 13.12 3.12 13.40
C ILE A 73 13.10 4.35 14.33
N ASP A 74 14.18 4.65 15.06
CA ASP A 74 14.20 5.73 16.07
C ASP A 74 14.20 7.14 15.46
N ASP A 75 14.49 7.31 14.17
CA ASP A 75 14.29 8.59 13.46
C ASP A 75 12.94 8.60 12.71
N LEU A 76 11.95 9.27 13.31
CA LEU A 76 10.55 9.39 12.82
C LEU A 76 10.43 10.09 11.46
N LEU A 77 11.37 10.99 11.16
CA LEU A 77 11.21 11.98 10.10
C LEU A 77 11.33 11.36 8.71
N ASP A 78 11.87 10.14 8.61
CA ASP A 78 12.19 9.51 7.34
C ASP A 78 11.23 8.38 6.95
N ILE A 79 10.19 8.08 7.76
CA ILE A 79 9.28 6.97 7.48
C ILE A 79 8.01 7.46 6.80
N THR A 80 7.73 6.90 5.62
CA THR A 80 6.44 7.01 4.94
C THR A 80 5.71 5.66 5.00
N LEU A 81 4.44 5.66 5.41
CA LEU A 81 3.56 4.50 5.34
C LEU A 81 3.05 4.32 3.90
N ILE A 82 3.07 3.10 3.40
CA ILE A 82 2.72 2.78 2.02
C ILE A 82 1.57 1.78 1.98
N GLU A 83 0.48 2.16 1.33
CA GLU A 83 -0.64 1.28 0.96
C GLU A 83 -0.48 0.84 -0.49
N LEU A 84 -0.47 -0.46 -0.74
CA LEU A 84 -0.15 -1.04 -2.04
C LEU A 84 -1.42 -1.36 -2.82
N LYS A 85 -1.53 -0.83 -4.03
CA LYS A 85 -2.56 -1.21 -5.01
C LYS A 85 -1.87 -1.83 -6.22
N THR A 86 -2.09 -3.11 -6.45
CA THR A 86 -1.45 -3.86 -7.55
C THR A 86 -2.41 -4.17 -8.69
N THR A 87 -1.90 -4.20 -9.92
CA THR A 87 -2.65 -4.68 -11.10
C THR A 87 -1.76 -5.48 -12.04
N GLN A 88 -2.37 -6.47 -12.70
CA GLN A 88 -1.75 -7.19 -13.81
C GLN A 88 -2.24 -6.67 -15.17
N LYS A 89 -3.18 -5.72 -15.19
CA LYS A 89 -3.65 -5.10 -16.44
C LYS A 89 -2.53 -4.26 -17.06
N GLU A 90 -2.38 -4.35 -18.37
CA GLU A 90 -1.48 -3.47 -19.13
C GLU A 90 -1.89 -2.00 -18.95
N LEU A 91 -1.00 -1.22 -18.34
CA LEU A 91 -1.16 0.21 -18.05
C LEU A 91 0.15 0.94 -18.39
N PRO A 92 0.36 1.32 -19.67
CA PRO A 92 1.61 1.96 -20.09
C PRO A 92 1.84 3.33 -19.45
N ASN A 93 0.77 4.01 -19.01
CA ASN A 93 0.83 5.33 -18.38
C ASN A 93 0.38 5.29 -16.91
N ASN A 94 0.87 4.34 -16.12
CA ASN A 94 0.53 4.20 -14.70
C ASN A 94 0.67 5.54 -13.94
N PRO A 95 -0.36 6.03 -13.22
CA PRO A 95 -1.60 5.36 -12.80
C PRO A 95 -2.85 5.69 -13.62
N LEU A 96 -2.71 6.26 -14.83
CA LEU A 96 -3.86 6.51 -15.69
C LEU A 96 -4.55 5.19 -16.08
N GLY A 97 -5.85 5.11 -15.83
CA GLY A 97 -6.64 3.91 -16.08
C GLY A 97 -6.54 2.82 -14.99
N PHE A 98 -5.82 3.08 -13.90
CA PHE A 98 -5.75 2.19 -12.74
C PHE A 98 -7.12 2.16 -12.03
N PHE A 99 -7.64 0.97 -11.78
CA PHE A 99 -8.86 0.78 -10.99
C PHE A 99 -8.48 0.15 -9.65
N PHE A 100 -8.86 0.79 -8.55
CA PHE A 100 -8.53 0.35 -7.21
C PHE A 100 -9.69 0.60 -6.25
N GLY A 101 -9.72 -0.15 -5.16
CA GLY A 101 -10.54 0.13 -4.00
C GLY A 101 -9.65 0.50 -2.82
N ALA A 102 -10.18 1.29 -1.90
CA ALA A 102 -9.53 1.63 -0.64
C ALA A 102 -10.59 1.68 0.46
N THR A 103 -10.21 1.25 1.66
CA THR A 103 -11.12 1.29 2.82
C THR A 103 -11.23 2.70 3.40
N GLU A 104 -12.29 2.96 4.17
CA GLU A 104 -12.43 4.23 4.88
C GLU A 104 -11.26 4.49 5.83
N ASN A 105 -10.78 3.46 6.53
CA ASN A 105 -9.64 3.60 7.42
C ASN A 105 -8.33 3.96 6.67
N GLU A 106 -8.13 3.49 5.43
CA GLU A 106 -6.99 3.90 4.60
C GLU A 106 -7.08 5.40 4.26
N PHE A 107 -8.24 5.88 3.83
CA PHE A 107 -8.44 7.31 3.54
C PHE A 107 -8.33 8.20 4.78
N GLU A 108 -8.92 7.78 5.91
CA GLU A 108 -8.78 8.48 7.18
C GLU A 108 -7.32 8.60 7.60
N LEU A 109 -6.56 7.51 7.51
CA LEU A 109 -5.15 7.51 7.89
C LEU A 109 -4.31 8.37 6.95
N ALA A 110 -4.58 8.29 5.64
CA ALA A 110 -3.92 9.11 4.63
C ALA A 110 -4.14 10.62 4.89
N SER A 111 -5.37 10.99 5.26
CA SER A 111 -5.72 12.35 5.63
C SER A 111 -5.02 12.80 6.92
N LEU A 112 -4.96 11.92 7.93
CA LEU A 112 -4.30 12.20 9.20
C LEU A 112 -2.78 12.43 9.06
N LEU A 113 -2.11 11.64 8.22
CA LEU A 113 -0.65 11.63 8.09
C LEU A 113 -0.12 12.49 6.93
N GLY A 114 -0.99 12.94 6.03
CA GLY A 114 -0.60 13.77 4.89
C GLY A 114 0.53 13.13 4.07
N ASN A 115 1.68 13.81 3.99
CA ASN A 115 2.82 13.34 3.19
C ASN A 115 3.48 12.07 3.73
N GLN A 116 3.23 11.69 4.98
CA GLN A 116 3.78 10.47 5.61
C GLN A 116 2.93 9.22 5.33
N TYR A 117 1.86 9.35 4.54
CA TYR A 117 1.11 8.21 4.03
C TYR A 117 0.88 8.35 2.53
N LYS A 118 1.26 7.34 1.77
CA LYS A 118 1.14 7.36 0.31
C LYS A 118 0.53 6.06 -0.21
N PHE A 119 -0.26 6.19 -1.27
CA PHE A 119 -0.73 5.07 -2.06
C PHE A 119 0.33 4.73 -3.12
N CYS A 120 0.71 3.46 -3.23
CA CYS A 120 1.63 2.96 -4.24
C CYS A 120 0.89 2.08 -5.25
N PHE A 121 0.82 2.56 -6.49
CA PHE A 121 0.17 1.90 -7.61
C PHE A 121 1.20 1.12 -8.43
N VAL A 122 1.13 -0.21 -8.38
CA VAL A 122 2.08 -1.10 -9.07
C VAL A 122 1.39 -1.80 -10.24
N CYS A 123 1.96 -1.62 -11.44
CA CYS A 123 1.61 -2.39 -12.62
C CYS A 123 2.65 -3.51 -12.80
N LEU A 124 2.18 -4.76 -12.77
CA LEU A 124 3.00 -5.96 -12.92
C LEU A 124 2.94 -6.56 -14.34
N HIS A 125 2.25 -5.90 -15.27
CA HIS A 125 2.16 -6.39 -16.64
C HIS A 125 3.54 -6.37 -17.31
N SER A 126 3.91 -7.47 -17.98
CA SER A 126 5.27 -7.67 -18.53
C SER A 126 5.71 -6.62 -19.53
N ASN A 127 4.78 -6.03 -20.29
CA ASN A 127 5.10 -5.03 -21.31
C ASN A 127 5.35 -3.64 -20.72
N CYS A 128 4.85 -3.36 -19.50
CA CYS A 128 4.91 -2.03 -18.89
C CYS A 128 5.04 -2.09 -17.35
N PRO A 129 6.01 -2.84 -16.81
CA PRO A 129 6.18 -2.94 -15.35
C PRO A 129 6.57 -1.56 -14.81
N SER A 130 5.81 -1.06 -13.84
CA SER A 130 6.01 0.29 -13.29
C SER A 130 5.38 0.43 -11.92
N TYR A 131 5.81 1.45 -11.16
CA TYR A 131 5.11 1.88 -9.96
C TYR A 131 5.00 3.40 -9.90
N LYS A 132 3.95 3.90 -9.25
CA LYS A 132 3.78 5.33 -8.94
C LYS A 132 3.35 5.47 -7.48
N ILE A 133 3.96 6.40 -6.77
CA ILE A 133 3.60 6.74 -5.39
C ILE A 133 2.90 8.10 -5.42
N LEU A 134 1.78 8.21 -4.69
CA LEU A 134 0.99 9.43 -4.59
C LEU A 134 0.50 9.63 -3.14
N THR A 135 0.55 10.86 -2.67
CA THR A 135 -0.17 11.32 -1.49
C THR A 135 -1.68 11.33 -1.73
N LEU A 136 -2.48 11.47 -0.67
CA LEU A 136 -3.93 11.65 -0.83
C LEU A 136 -4.27 12.90 -1.65
N ALA A 137 -3.55 14.01 -1.43
CA ALA A 137 -3.77 15.26 -2.16
C ALA A 137 -3.54 15.09 -3.68
N GLU A 138 -2.41 14.50 -4.08
CA GLU A 138 -2.12 14.22 -5.49
C GLU A 138 -3.11 13.21 -6.08
N LEU A 139 -3.57 12.25 -5.29
CA LEU A 139 -4.54 11.27 -5.72
C LEU A 139 -5.92 11.91 -5.97
N ASP A 140 -6.36 12.82 -5.11
CA ASP A 140 -7.62 13.54 -5.29
C ASP A 140 -7.63 14.45 -6.51
N GLU A 141 -6.47 14.98 -6.93
CA GLU A 141 -6.33 15.76 -8.17
C GLU A 141 -6.54 14.91 -9.44
N ILE A 142 -6.19 13.62 -9.40
CA ILE A 142 -6.26 12.72 -10.57
C ILE A 142 -7.51 11.81 -10.57
N ILE A 143 -8.17 11.61 -9.43
CA ILE A 143 -9.40 10.82 -9.38
C ILE A 143 -10.53 11.57 -10.10
N GLN A 144 -10.95 11.03 -11.23
CA GLN A 144 -12.09 11.58 -11.98
C GLN A 144 -13.44 10.99 -11.58
N ARG A 145 -13.46 9.76 -11.03
CA ARG A 145 -14.70 9.02 -10.71
C ARG A 145 -14.52 8.21 -9.43
N LYS A 146 -15.42 8.38 -8.47
CA LYS A 146 -15.49 7.60 -7.23
C LYS A 146 -16.71 6.66 -7.29
N ARG A 147 -16.53 5.39 -6.93
CA ARG A 147 -17.61 4.40 -6.81
C ARG A 147 -17.60 3.83 -5.40
N ILE A 148 -18.72 3.94 -4.70
CA ILE A 148 -18.88 3.38 -3.35
C ILE A 148 -19.49 1.99 -3.49
N GLN A 149 -18.92 1.01 -2.78
CA GLN A 149 -19.41 -0.37 -2.72
C GLN A 149 -19.83 -0.68 -1.29
N TYR A 150 -20.94 -1.38 -1.13
CA TYR A 150 -21.43 -1.85 0.17
C TYR A 150 -21.27 -3.36 0.24
N GLN A 151 -20.72 -3.85 1.35
CA GLN A 151 -20.63 -5.27 1.65
C GLN A 151 -21.49 -5.58 2.86
N ILE A 152 -22.36 -6.58 2.75
CA ILE A 152 -23.09 -7.13 3.89
C ILE A 152 -22.19 -8.18 4.52
N ASN A 153 -21.84 -7.98 5.79
CA ASN A 153 -21.10 -8.97 6.58
C ASN A 153 -22.11 -9.84 7.34
N LEU A 154 -21.88 -11.16 7.32
CA LEU A 154 -22.60 -12.15 8.14
C LEU A 154 -21.86 -12.38 9.46
#